data_AF-A0A0S4UG44-F1
#
_entry.id   AF-A0A0S4UG44-F1
#
_cell.length_a   1.000
_cell.length_b   1.000
_cell.length_c   1.000
_cell.angle_alpha   90.00
_cell.angle_beta   90.00
_cell.angle_gamma   90.00
#
_symmetry.space_group_name_H-M   'P 1'
#
loop_
_entity.id
_entity.type
_entity.pdbx_description
1 polymer ?
#
loop_
_entity_poly.entity_id
_entity_poly.type
_entity_poly.pdbx_seq_one_letter_code
_entity_poly.pdbx_strand_id
1 'polypeptide(L)'
;MALLTHGTAQGRFYRTRSRALWQALAGLEPDGIGSTATTADGVRRGAMLFRACLGLLDDATRDSAARACRRAADIMEHKARFALIHHPNVSLAGRRLVEWFNDSEHPGAALLQALWNSHWIRRACIDDSPFFRNLLGEGGKMQGVFAPPEIESLKAHFRMLAAGEQPATEAGLAARWQDFLARDRQAALDTAPACADGHGSFRTAYSAILNAESRPASIEVARQVVERIASEFAKLRPSMEAQPLARPFAYSRAEFERRIESLYYFQAEQTQKLQLDLCDPGLRQLHIAFAPFALVDGCWLRYAGAAELSRGVKARLFSIFADEVGNGRYEANHANIYRRLLADMGFEFAEAWHDAFAQDPRIPEQAYKVPSFLLAVGVCAQQYYPETLGINLAIEMSGLDGFYEAMIRNLEPRGLRADFWRVHVSIDNFSSGHARQSVNAIAEHMASVLDRYGADVADLVWSRIWTGFLTMIYLFRVELAVLMSSATSAVRH
;
A
#
# COMPACT_ATOMS: atom_id res chain seq x y z
N MET A 1 23.06 -6.93 -19.87
CA MET A 1 23.58 -6.45 -18.57
C MET A 1 24.45 -7.47 -17.83
N ALA A 2 23.97 -8.66 -17.48
CA ALA A 2 24.77 -9.68 -16.74
C ALA A 2 26.01 -10.20 -17.51
N LEU A 3 25.92 -10.27 -18.85
CA LEU A 3 27.06 -10.58 -19.73
C LEU A 3 28.07 -9.42 -19.83
N LEU A 4 27.61 -8.17 -19.67
CA LEU A 4 28.42 -6.95 -19.77
C LEU A 4 29.15 -6.58 -18.46
N THR A 5 28.86 -7.28 -17.36
CA THR A 5 29.38 -7.01 -16.00
C THR A 5 30.05 -8.24 -15.37
N HIS A 6 30.52 -9.18 -16.18
CA HIS A 6 31.24 -10.36 -15.70
C HIS A 6 32.47 -9.95 -14.85
N GLY A 7 32.50 -10.38 -13.57
CA GLY A 7 33.61 -10.11 -12.63
C GLY A 7 33.32 -9.09 -11.52
N THR A 8 32.35 -8.18 -11.67
CA THR A 8 32.05 -7.15 -10.65
C THR A 8 31.07 -7.65 -9.59
N ALA A 9 31.00 -6.97 -8.43
CA ALA A 9 29.98 -7.24 -7.41
C ALA A 9 28.56 -7.05 -7.98
N GLN A 10 28.37 -6.03 -8.81
CA GLN A 10 27.14 -5.78 -9.58
C GLN A 10 26.81 -6.93 -10.54
N GLY A 11 27.78 -7.49 -11.26
CA GLY A 11 27.54 -8.62 -12.14
C GLY A 11 27.25 -9.93 -11.42
N ARG A 12 27.86 -10.18 -10.25
CA ARG A 12 27.48 -11.31 -9.38
C ARG A 12 26.05 -11.15 -8.84
N PHE A 13 25.68 -9.93 -8.46
CA PHE A 13 24.34 -9.56 -8.00
C PHE A 13 23.26 -9.75 -9.10
N TYR A 14 23.47 -9.20 -10.30
CA TYR A 14 22.53 -9.39 -11.43
C TYR A 14 22.45 -10.85 -11.89
N ARG A 15 23.55 -11.62 -11.81
CA ARG A 15 23.51 -13.07 -12.08
C ARG A 15 22.61 -13.81 -11.10
N THR A 16 22.68 -13.54 -9.81
CA THR A 16 21.83 -14.20 -8.80
C THR A 16 20.34 -13.85 -8.99
N ARG A 17 20.02 -12.59 -9.25
CA ARG A 17 18.64 -12.13 -9.53
C ARG A 17 18.10 -12.65 -10.87
N SER A 18 18.92 -12.59 -11.91
CA SER A 18 18.58 -13.15 -13.23
C SER A 18 18.38 -14.65 -13.13
N ARG A 19 19.16 -15.38 -12.31
CA ARG A 19 18.98 -16.81 -12.06
C ARG A 19 17.66 -17.10 -11.33
N ALA A 20 17.27 -16.28 -10.34
CA ALA A 20 15.97 -16.40 -9.68
C ALA A 20 14.79 -16.11 -10.63
N LEU A 21 14.90 -15.08 -11.47
CA LEU A 21 13.91 -14.76 -12.51
C LEU A 21 13.85 -15.88 -13.56
N TRP A 22 14.99 -16.38 -14.03
CA TRP A 22 15.07 -17.50 -14.97
C TRP A 22 14.56 -18.80 -14.36
N GLN A 23 14.75 -19.04 -13.05
CA GLN A 23 14.17 -20.19 -12.35
C GLN A 23 12.64 -20.07 -12.24
N ALA A 24 12.12 -18.87 -11.98
CA ALA A 24 10.68 -18.62 -11.98
C ALA A 24 10.07 -18.75 -13.39
N LEU A 25 10.75 -18.24 -14.42
CA LEU A 25 10.32 -18.28 -15.82
C LEU A 25 10.50 -19.65 -16.48
N ALA A 26 11.56 -20.41 -16.16
CA ALA A 26 11.78 -21.77 -16.67
C ALA A 26 10.74 -22.76 -16.14
N GLY A 27 10.06 -22.43 -15.04
CA GLY A 27 8.87 -23.13 -14.57
C GLY A 27 7.57 -22.62 -15.20
N LEU A 28 7.58 -21.63 -16.09
CA LEU A 28 6.38 -21.12 -16.77
C LEU A 28 6.31 -21.58 -18.23
N GLU A 29 7.08 -22.62 -18.62
CA GLU A 29 6.90 -23.23 -19.94
C GLU A 29 5.41 -23.55 -20.17
N PRO A 30 4.89 -23.25 -21.38
CA PRO A 30 3.52 -23.59 -21.73
C PRO A 30 3.46 -25.10 -21.91
N ASP A 31 3.45 -25.85 -20.82
CA ASP A 31 3.24 -27.29 -20.88
C ASP A 31 1.84 -27.50 -21.45
N GLY A 32 1.80 -28.06 -22.66
CA GLY A 32 0.59 -28.51 -23.31
C GLY A 32 -0.26 -29.33 -22.34
N ILE A 33 -1.56 -29.15 -22.47
CA ILE A 33 -2.66 -30.04 -22.07
C ILE A 33 -2.13 -31.43 -21.62
N GLY A 34 -1.76 -31.57 -20.33
CA GLY A 34 -1.18 -32.82 -19.82
C GLY A 34 -0.25 -32.77 -18.59
N SER A 35 0.29 -31.61 -18.19
CA SER A 35 1.21 -31.54 -17.03
C SER A 35 0.49 -31.59 -15.68
N THR A 36 0.92 -32.50 -14.80
CA THR A 36 0.38 -32.77 -13.45
C THR A 36 0.74 -31.69 -12.41
N ALA A 37 1.01 -30.45 -12.82
CA ALA A 37 1.28 -29.36 -11.90
C ALA A 37 0.00 -29.03 -11.12
N THR A 38 0.03 -29.19 -9.80
CA THR A 38 -1.11 -28.85 -8.95
C THR A 38 -1.33 -27.33 -8.93
N THR A 39 -2.56 -26.86 -8.70
CA THR A 39 -2.85 -25.42 -8.54
C THR A 39 -1.90 -24.74 -7.53
N ALA A 40 -1.51 -25.46 -6.48
CA ALA A 40 -0.54 -25.00 -5.48
C ALA A 40 0.86 -24.72 -6.06
N ASP A 41 1.30 -25.50 -7.05
CA ASP A 41 2.57 -25.28 -7.75
C ASP A 41 2.51 -24.04 -8.65
N GLY A 42 1.37 -23.80 -9.28
CA GLY A 42 1.10 -22.56 -10.02
C GLY A 42 1.17 -21.32 -9.12
N VAL A 43 0.51 -21.34 -7.95
CA VAL A 43 0.54 -20.25 -6.97
C VAL A 43 1.97 -20.01 -6.45
N ARG A 44 2.72 -21.08 -6.13
CA ARG A 44 4.13 -20.98 -5.74
C ARG A 44 5.00 -20.33 -6.82
N ARG A 45 4.80 -20.69 -8.09
CA ARG A 45 5.51 -20.08 -9.23
C ARG A 45 5.16 -18.60 -9.39
N GLY A 46 3.88 -18.24 -9.28
CA GLY A 46 3.43 -16.84 -9.27
C GLY A 46 4.07 -16.01 -8.16
N ALA A 47 4.14 -16.56 -6.94
CA ALA A 47 4.79 -15.89 -5.80
C ALA A 47 6.29 -15.65 -6.06
N MET A 48 7.00 -16.63 -6.64
CA MET A 48 8.41 -16.46 -7.03
C MET A 48 8.61 -15.36 -8.08
N LEU A 49 7.73 -15.29 -9.09
CA LEU A 49 7.74 -14.24 -10.10
C LEU A 49 7.50 -12.86 -9.46
N PHE A 50 6.50 -12.75 -8.58
CA PHE A 50 6.21 -11.51 -7.86
C PHE A 50 7.41 -11.05 -7.02
N ARG A 51 8.06 -11.97 -6.29
CA ARG A 51 9.30 -11.67 -5.53
C ARG A 51 10.43 -11.18 -6.42
N ALA A 52 10.55 -11.72 -7.63
CA ALA A 52 11.53 -11.25 -8.60
C ALA A 52 11.22 -9.81 -9.05
N CYS A 53 9.95 -9.50 -9.34
CA CYS A 53 9.48 -8.16 -9.69
C CYS A 53 9.68 -7.14 -8.56
N LEU A 54 9.38 -7.49 -7.30
CA LEU A 54 9.68 -6.66 -6.12
C LEU A 54 11.18 -6.35 -6.03
N GLY A 55 12.01 -7.36 -6.23
CA GLY A 55 13.46 -7.18 -6.30
C GLY A 55 13.89 -6.19 -7.37
N LEU A 56 13.31 -6.28 -8.56
CA LEU A 56 13.58 -5.35 -9.66
C LEU A 56 13.09 -3.92 -9.36
N LEU A 57 11.97 -3.75 -8.66
CA LEU A 57 11.46 -2.44 -8.21
C LEU A 57 12.37 -1.82 -7.15
N ASP A 58 12.81 -2.60 -6.15
CA ASP A 58 13.79 -2.16 -5.15
C ASP A 58 15.14 -1.79 -5.77
N ASP A 59 15.53 -2.48 -6.84
CA ASP A 59 16.78 -2.22 -7.55
C ASP A 59 16.64 -1.01 -8.48
N ALA A 60 15.51 -0.85 -9.18
CA ALA A 60 15.21 0.35 -9.97
C ALA A 60 15.16 1.59 -9.08
N THR A 61 14.52 1.52 -7.91
CA THR A 61 14.45 2.64 -6.95
C THR A 61 15.82 3.00 -6.37
N ARG A 62 16.77 2.04 -6.30
CA ARG A 62 18.18 2.25 -5.91
C ARG A 62 19.08 2.81 -7.03
N ASP A 63 18.94 2.36 -8.28
CA ASP A 63 19.87 2.68 -9.39
C ASP A 63 19.47 3.87 -10.29
N SER A 64 18.36 4.55 -10.02
CA SER A 64 17.84 5.52 -10.98
C SER A 64 18.55 6.89 -10.93
N ALA A 65 19.58 7.04 -11.77
CA ALA A 65 20.22 8.29 -12.18
C ALA A 65 19.21 9.41 -12.57
N ALA A 66 18.13 9.08 -13.29
CA ALA A 66 17.08 10.05 -13.67
C ALA A 66 16.29 10.59 -12.45
N ARG A 67 15.96 9.72 -11.49
CA ARG A 67 15.40 10.12 -10.18
C ARG A 67 16.43 10.80 -9.29
N ALA A 68 17.72 10.52 -9.39
CA ALA A 68 18.74 11.24 -8.65
C ALA A 68 18.79 12.71 -9.09
N CYS A 69 18.67 12.99 -10.40
CA CYS A 69 18.53 14.35 -10.92
C CYS A 69 17.29 15.08 -10.42
N ARG A 70 16.10 14.47 -10.56
CA ARG A 70 14.86 15.08 -10.07
C ARG A 70 14.88 15.25 -8.55
N ARG A 71 15.27 14.21 -7.81
CA ARG A 71 15.39 14.26 -6.35
C ARG A 71 16.40 15.29 -5.88
N ALA A 72 17.56 15.41 -6.53
CA ALA A 72 18.56 16.42 -6.18
C ALA A 72 18.00 17.82 -6.41
N ALA A 73 17.30 18.04 -7.54
CA ALA A 73 16.66 19.31 -7.86
C ALA A 73 15.58 19.65 -6.83
N ASP A 74 14.70 18.69 -6.50
CA ASP A 74 13.65 18.83 -5.48
C ASP A 74 14.24 19.11 -4.09
N ILE A 75 15.31 18.41 -3.70
CA ILE A 75 16.03 18.66 -2.45
C ILE A 75 16.56 20.10 -2.46
N MET A 76 17.19 20.53 -3.56
CA MET A 76 17.76 21.86 -3.61
C MET A 76 16.70 22.95 -3.59
N GLU A 77 15.60 22.76 -4.30
CA GLU A 77 14.45 23.66 -4.31
C GLU A 77 13.76 23.74 -2.94
N HIS A 78 13.64 22.60 -2.26
CA HIS A 78 13.10 22.56 -0.91
C HIS A 78 14.01 23.23 0.12
N LYS A 79 15.34 23.12 0.00
CA LYS A 79 16.27 23.76 0.95
C LYS A 79 16.46 25.24 0.64
N ALA A 80 16.38 25.59 -0.63
CA ALA A 80 16.42 26.96 -1.15
C ALA A 80 15.41 27.91 -0.51
N ARG A 81 14.16 27.47 -0.35
CA ARG A 81 13.09 28.28 0.25
C ARG A 81 13.42 28.74 1.68
N PHE A 82 14.26 27.99 2.39
CA PHE A 82 14.76 28.34 3.73
C PHE A 82 16.11 29.08 3.67
N ALA A 83 16.93 28.80 2.66
CA ALA A 83 18.24 29.43 2.46
C ALA A 83 18.14 30.96 2.22
N LEU A 84 17.05 31.44 1.63
CA LEU A 84 16.79 32.87 1.38
C LEU A 84 16.85 33.74 2.64
N ILE A 85 16.44 33.18 3.78
CA ILE A 85 16.40 33.89 5.06
C ILE A 85 17.78 33.90 5.72
N HIS A 86 18.57 32.83 5.54
CA HIS A 86 19.84 32.64 6.23
C HIS A 86 21.09 33.01 5.42
N HIS A 87 20.95 33.20 4.09
CA HIS A 87 22.06 33.47 3.16
C HIS A 87 21.81 34.65 2.20
N PRO A 88 21.35 35.82 2.66
CA PRO A 88 20.93 36.93 1.78
C PRO A 88 22.07 37.54 0.94
N ASN A 89 23.31 37.40 1.40
CA ASN A 89 24.50 38.00 0.77
C ASN A 89 25.42 36.98 0.10
N VAL A 90 24.98 35.72 -0.03
CA VAL A 90 25.79 34.65 -0.64
C VAL A 90 25.55 34.63 -2.15
N SER A 91 26.64 34.55 -2.91
CA SER A 91 26.62 34.47 -4.37
C SER A 91 27.23 33.16 -4.87
N LEU A 92 26.64 32.61 -5.93
CA LEU A 92 27.14 31.44 -6.65
C LEU A 92 27.22 31.79 -8.13
N ALA A 93 28.38 31.54 -8.74
CA ALA A 93 28.65 31.83 -10.16
C ALA A 93 28.31 33.28 -10.55
N GLY A 94 28.68 34.25 -9.70
CA GLY A 94 28.51 35.68 -9.97
C GLY A 94 27.09 36.24 -9.76
N ARG A 95 26.11 35.38 -9.43
CA ARG A 95 24.73 35.78 -9.12
C ARG A 95 24.41 35.50 -7.66
N ARG A 96 23.61 36.35 -7.02
CA ARG A 96 23.14 36.11 -5.66
C ARG A 96 22.22 34.89 -5.64
N LEU A 97 22.20 34.14 -4.53
CA LEU A 97 21.31 32.98 -4.40
C LEU A 97 19.84 33.36 -4.70
N VAL A 98 19.38 34.52 -4.23
CA VAL A 98 18.02 35.05 -4.52
C VAL A 98 17.69 35.18 -6.01
N GLU A 99 18.67 35.49 -6.86
CA GLU A 99 18.46 35.67 -8.30
C GLU A 99 18.31 34.32 -9.01
N TRP A 100 18.95 33.26 -8.51
CA TRP A 100 18.73 31.91 -9.02
C TRP A 100 17.31 31.41 -8.73
N PHE A 101 16.66 31.93 -7.69
CA PHE A 101 15.32 31.53 -7.26
C PHE A 101 14.19 32.25 -8.01
N ASN A 102 14.39 33.52 -8.38
CA ASN A 102 13.36 34.32 -9.02
C ASN A 102 13.34 34.19 -10.55
N ASP A 103 14.49 33.90 -11.18
CA ASP A 103 14.65 34.00 -12.63
C ASP A 103 14.58 32.63 -13.35
N SER A 104 14.16 31.56 -12.68
CA SER A 104 14.12 30.20 -13.25
C SER A 104 12.81 29.49 -12.95
N GLU A 105 12.22 28.85 -13.97
CA GLU A 105 11.08 27.93 -13.79
C GLU A 105 11.42 26.70 -12.93
N HIS A 106 12.71 26.32 -12.85
CA HIS A 106 13.21 25.17 -12.09
C HIS A 106 14.48 25.53 -11.30
N PRO A 107 14.36 26.31 -10.22
CA PRO A 107 15.50 26.92 -9.54
C PRO A 107 16.43 25.89 -8.87
N GLY A 108 15.89 24.77 -8.38
CA GLY A 108 16.70 23.69 -7.81
C GLY A 108 17.66 23.06 -8.82
N ALA A 109 17.20 22.83 -10.05
CA ALA A 109 18.02 22.29 -11.13
C ALA A 109 19.08 23.30 -11.60
N ALA A 110 18.71 24.58 -11.73
CA ALA A 110 19.63 25.66 -12.10
C ALA A 110 20.78 25.80 -11.08
N LEU A 111 20.48 25.67 -9.79
CA LEU A 111 21.50 25.73 -8.73
C LEU A 111 22.45 24.55 -8.72
N LEU A 112 21.95 23.34 -8.96
CA LEU A 112 22.81 22.17 -9.11
C LEU A 112 23.78 22.35 -10.28
N GLN A 113 23.29 22.87 -11.40
CA GLN A 113 24.11 23.18 -12.55
C GLN A 113 25.16 24.27 -12.26
N ALA A 114 24.78 25.29 -11.49
CA ALA A 114 25.71 26.33 -11.05
C ALA A 114 26.78 25.77 -10.08
N LEU A 115 26.39 24.88 -9.16
CA LEU A 115 27.32 24.18 -8.25
C LEU A 115 28.30 23.30 -9.04
N TRP A 116 27.80 22.53 -10.02
CA TRP A 116 28.60 21.70 -10.91
C TRP A 116 29.65 22.47 -11.72
N ASN A 117 29.34 23.72 -12.05
CA ASN A 117 30.22 24.63 -12.79
C ASN A 117 31.10 25.50 -11.88
N SER A 118 31.03 25.32 -10.56
CA SER A 118 31.79 26.10 -9.60
C SER A 118 32.91 25.29 -8.94
N HIS A 119 33.74 25.98 -8.16
CA HIS A 119 34.80 25.35 -7.36
C HIS A 119 34.27 24.47 -6.21
N TRP A 120 32.98 24.54 -5.90
CA TRP A 120 32.36 23.81 -4.79
C TRP A 120 32.25 22.31 -5.05
N ILE A 121 32.21 21.88 -6.32
CA ILE A 121 32.13 20.48 -6.73
C ILE A 121 33.41 20.06 -7.46
N ARG A 122 34.12 19.08 -6.91
CA ARG A 122 35.32 18.49 -7.52
C ARG A 122 34.92 17.30 -8.39
N ARG A 123 34.85 17.50 -9.71
CA ARG A 123 34.32 16.51 -10.67
C ARG A 123 35.04 15.14 -10.63
N ALA A 124 36.34 15.12 -10.37
CA ALA A 124 37.13 13.89 -10.29
C ALA A 124 36.94 13.12 -8.96
N CYS A 125 36.42 13.76 -7.92
CA CYS A 125 36.22 13.14 -6.60
C CYS A 125 35.06 13.83 -5.87
N ILE A 126 33.83 13.38 -6.16
CA ILE A 126 32.61 14.02 -5.68
C ILE A 126 32.57 14.06 -4.16
N ASP A 127 32.92 12.97 -3.47
CA ASP A 127 32.86 12.89 -2.01
C ASP A 127 33.78 13.89 -1.29
N ASP A 128 34.92 14.23 -1.89
CA ASP A 128 35.88 15.21 -1.36
C ASP A 128 35.60 16.66 -1.82
N SER A 129 34.44 16.90 -2.43
CA SER A 129 34.06 18.26 -2.84
C SER A 129 33.92 19.18 -1.62
N PRO A 130 34.42 20.44 -1.68
CA PRO A 130 34.28 21.42 -0.60
C PRO A 130 32.84 21.59 -0.11
N PHE A 131 31.86 21.45 -1.02
CA PHE A 131 30.44 21.46 -0.67
C PHE A 131 30.08 20.38 0.35
N PHE A 132 30.44 19.11 0.10
CA PHE A 132 30.10 18.00 0.99
C PHE A 132 30.98 17.94 2.23
N ARG A 133 32.28 18.19 2.07
CA ARG A 133 33.26 18.00 3.15
C ARG A 133 33.35 19.19 4.11
N ASN A 134 33.36 20.41 3.59
CA ASN A 134 33.63 21.61 4.41
C ASN A 134 32.35 22.34 4.80
N LEU A 135 31.32 22.31 3.94
CA LEU A 135 30.07 23.03 4.17
C LEU A 135 29.05 22.16 4.90
N LEU A 136 28.80 20.94 4.41
CA LEU A 136 27.81 20.00 4.96
C LEU A 136 28.40 18.99 5.98
N GLY A 137 29.72 18.82 5.98
CA GLY A 137 30.42 17.87 6.84
C GLY A 137 30.49 18.30 8.31
N GLU A 138 31.13 17.46 9.12
CA GLU A 138 31.30 17.68 10.55
C GLU A 138 32.10 18.98 10.83
N GLY A 139 31.54 19.88 11.66
CA GLY A 139 32.06 21.22 11.92
C GLY A 139 31.74 22.28 10.85
N GLY A 140 31.02 21.91 9.78
CA GLY A 140 30.69 22.79 8.67
C GLY A 140 29.57 23.80 8.98
N LYS A 141 29.59 24.95 8.29
CA LYS A 141 28.59 26.03 8.49
C LYS A 141 27.14 25.63 8.16
N MET A 142 26.95 24.54 7.42
CA MET A 142 25.64 23.98 7.05
C MET A 142 25.49 22.53 7.53
N GLN A 143 26.26 22.12 8.55
CA GLN A 143 26.12 20.80 9.17
C GLN A 143 24.68 20.60 9.68
N GLY A 144 24.05 19.50 9.30
CA GLY A 144 22.68 19.16 9.71
C GLY A 144 21.56 19.82 8.89
N VAL A 145 21.87 20.74 7.95
CA VAL A 145 20.86 21.35 7.06
C VAL A 145 20.31 20.33 6.06
N PHE A 146 21.15 19.39 5.61
CA PHE A 146 20.77 18.27 4.74
C PHE A 146 20.87 16.96 5.54
N ALA A 147 19.84 16.13 5.47
CA ALA A 147 19.85 14.80 6.08
C ALA A 147 20.80 13.87 5.30
N PRO A 148 21.38 12.83 5.94
CA PRO A 148 22.32 11.92 5.27
C PRO A 148 21.80 11.32 3.94
N PRO A 149 20.52 10.91 3.82
CA PRO A 149 19.98 10.43 2.54
C PRO A 149 19.86 11.52 1.45
N GLU A 150 19.69 12.79 1.84
CA GLU A 150 19.65 13.92 0.92
C GLU A 150 21.05 14.21 0.36
N ILE A 151 22.08 14.18 1.23
CA ILE A 151 23.48 14.34 0.85
C ILE A 151 23.90 13.28 -0.17
N GLU A 152 23.57 12.01 0.08
CA GLU A 152 23.87 10.92 -0.87
C GLU A 152 23.13 11.08 -2.20
N SER A 153 21.94 11.67 -2.20
CA SER A 153 21.18 11.97 -3.43
C SER A 153 21.86 13.06 -4.26
N LEU A 154 22.39 14.10 -3.62
CA LEU A 154 23.16 15.17 -4.29
C LEU A 154 24.50 14.63 -4.85
N LYS A 155 25.20 13.78 -4.08
CA LYS A 155 26.42 13.12 -4.56
C LYS A 155 26.16 12.21 -5.74
N ALA A 156 25.09 11.41 -5.69
CA ALA A 156 24.68 10.55 -6.81
C ALA A 156 24.42 11.36 -8.08
N HIS A 157 23.76 12.51 -7.97
CA HIS A 157 23.54 13.43 -9.09
C HIS A 157 24.85 13.93 -9.72
N PHE A 158 25.82 14.39 -8.92
CA PHE A 158 27.09 14.87 -9.47
C PHE A 158 28.01 13.75 -9.98
N ARG A 159 27.95 12.54 -9.39
CA ARG A 159 28.65 11.36 -9.92
C ARG A 159 28.12 10.99 -11.30
N MET A 160 26.80 11.07 -11.51
CA MET A 160 26.17 10.86 -12.81
C MET A 160 26.63 11.91 -13.84
N LEU A 161 26.64 13.20 -13.47
CA LEU A 161 27.16 14.26 -14.35
C LEU A 161 28.64 14.07 -14.69
N ALA A 162 29.46 13.57 -13.75
CA ALA A 162 30.88 13.27 -13.98
C ALA A 162 31.08 12.11 -14.96
N ALA A 163 30.18 11.14 -14.95
CA ALA A 163 30.21 9.98 -15.85
C ALA A 163 29.76 10.30 -17.29
N GLY A 164 29.30 11.54 -17.56
CA GLY A 164 28.79 11.92 -18.87
C GLY A 164 27.46 11.25 -19.24
N GLU A 165 26.78 10.68 -18.25
CA GLU A 165 25.49 10.02 -18.42
C GLU A 165 24.40 11.07 -18.63
N GLN A 166 23.75 11.04 -19.79
CA GLN A 166 22.59 11.88 -20.07
C GLN A 166 21.38 11.36 -19.27
N PRO A 167 20.56 12.23 -18.66
CA PRO A 167 19.30 11.81 -18.08
C PRO A 167 18.43 11.21 -19.19
N ALA A 168 18.06 9.95 -19.04
CA ALA A 168 17.14 9.31 -19.96
C ALA A 168 15.80 10.08 -19.94
N THR A 169 15.38 10.58 -21.09
CA THR A 169 14.06 11.20 -21.28
C THR A 169 12.98 10.11 -21.20
N GLU A 170 12.33 10.02 -20.04
CA GLU A 170 11.17 9.14 -19.79
C GLU A 170 9.89 9.56 -20.56
N ALA A 171 9.95 10.62 -21.37
CA ALA A 171 8.78 11.17 -22.06
C ALA A 171 8.14 10.21 -23.09
N GLY A 172 8.85 9.19 -23.56
CA GLY A 172 8.33 8.22 -24.52
C GLY A 172 7.64 7.02 -23.88
N LEU A 173 8.24 6.43 -22.84
CA LEU A 173 7.75 5.16 -22.27
C LEU A 173 6.65 5.38 -21.23
N ALA A 174 6.76 6.41 -20.38
CA ALA A 174 5.71 6.74 -19.42
C ALA A 174 4.44 7.22 -20.11
N ALA A 175 4.57 8.06 -21.16
CA ALA A 175 3.43 8.52 -21.96
C ALA A 175 2.82 7.37 -22.77
N ARG A 176 3.62 6.49 -23.39
CA ARG A 176 3.10 5.31 -24.11
C ARG A 176 2.47 4.28 -23.17
N TRP A 177 2.98 4.14 -21.95
CA TRP A 177 2.40 3.26 -20.93
C TRP A 177 1.12 3.85 -20.33
N GLN A 178 1.08 5.16 -20.07
CA GLN A 178 -0.14 5.87 -19.67
C GLN A 178 -1.20 5.85 -20.77
N ASP A 179 -0.81 6.04 -22.03
CA ASP A 179 -1.68 5.89 -23.19
C ASP A 179 -2.17 4.46 -23.36
N PHE A 180 -1.30 3.46 -23.13
CA PHE A 180 -1.66 2.05 -23.16
C PHE A 180 -2.68 1.72 -22.05
N LEU A 181 -2.41 2.12 -20.81
CA LEU A 181 -3.33 1.96 -19.68
C LEU A 181 -4.64 2.73 -19.89
N ALA A 182 -4.60 3.92 -20.48
CA ALA A 182 -5.79 4.72 -20.78
C ALA A 182 -6.63 4.12 -21.90
N ARG A 183 -6.00 3.57 -22.95
CA ARG A 183 -6.68 2.87 -24.04
C ARG A 183 -7.28 1.54 -23.57
N ASP A 184 -6.59 0.79 -22.72
CA ASP A 184 -7.08 -0.48 -22.18
C ASP A 184 -8.22 -0.25 -21.18
N ARG A 185 -8.12 0.80 -20.36
CA ARG A 185 -9.21 1.27 -19.48
C ARG A 185 -10.44 1.72 -20.28
N GLN A 186 -10.24 2.54 -21.32
CA GLN A 186 -11.35 3.05 -22.12
C GLN A 186 -12.00 1.92 -22.94
N ALA A 187 -11.21 1.00 -23.52
CA ALA A 187 -11.73 -0.18 -24.20
C ALA A 187 -12.50 -1.12 -23.26
N ALA A 188 -12.05 -1.30 -22.02
CA ALA A 188 -12.74 -2.09 -21.00
C ALA A 188 -14.05 -1.43 -20.51
N LEU A 189 -14.10 -0.10 -20.46
CA LEU A 189 -15.32 0.67 -20.13
C LEU A 189 -16.30 0.71 -21.31
N ASP A 190 -15.81 0.81 -22.54
CA ASP A 190 -16.64 0.90 -23.76
C ASP A 190 -17.21 -0.46 -24.19
N THR A 191 -16.63 -1.58 -23.73
CA THR A 191 -17.12 -2.94 -23.99
C THR A 191 -17.93 -3.54 -22.85
N ALA A 192 -18.10 -2.83 -21.73
CA ALA A 192 -18.94 -3.30 -20.64
C ALA A 192 -20.42 -3.18 -21.03
N PRO A 193 -21.15 -4.30 -21.22
CA PRO A 193 -22.60 -4.23 -21.38
C PRO A 193 -23.19 -3.66 -20.10
N ALA A 194 -24.22 -2.82 -20.21
CA ALA A 194 -25.03 -2.45 -19.07
C ALA A 194 -25.53 -3.74 -18.41
N CYS A 195 -25.10 -4.02 -17.17
CA CYS A 195 -25.65 -5.14 -16.42
C CYS A 195 -27.11 -4.80 -16.13
N ALA A 196 -28.02 -5.49 -16.81
CA ALA A 196 -29.46 -5.25 -16.73
C ALA A 196 -30.08 -5.72 -15.40
N ASP A 197 -29.33 -6.46 -14.58
CA ASP A 197 -29.82 -7.02 -13.33
C ASP A 197 -29.08 -6.40 -12.14
N GLY A 198 -29.80 -5.58 -11.37
CA GLY A 198 -29.26 -4.78 -10.27
C GLY A 198 -28.61 -5.59 -9.15
N HIS A 199 -27.58 -4.99 -8.53
CA HIS A 199 -26.92 -5.25 -7.23
C HIS A 199 -26.50 -6.67 -6.82
N GLY A 200 -26.99 -7.74 -7.44
CA GLY A 200 -26.75 -9.12 -7.06
C GLY A 200 -26.90 -9.39 -5.55
N SER A 201 -26.43 -10.56 -5.13
CA SER A 201 -26.12 -10.80 -3.72
C SER A 201 -24.65 -10.45 -3.47
N PHE A 202 -24.23 -10.27 -2.21
CA PHE A 202 -22.81 -9.99 -1.96
C PHE A 202 -21.92 -11.17 -2.35
N ARG A 203 -22.44 -12.40 -2.30
CA ARG A 203 -21.78 -13.60 -2.82
C ARG A 203 -21.57 -13.57 -4.32
N THR A 204 -22.58 -13.18 -5.10
CA THR A 204 -22.40 -13.08 -6.56
C THR A 204 -21.47 -11.94 -6.93
N ALA A 205 -21.54 -10.81 -6.20
CA ALA A 205 -20.61 -9.69 -6.35
C ALA A 205 -19.16 -10.09 -6.03
N TYR A 206 -18.94 -10.90 -4.98
CA TYR A 206 -17.62 -11.39 -4.59
C TYR A 206 -16.92 -12.09 -5.76
N SER A 207 -17.58 -13.11 -6.34
CA SER A 207 -17.01 -13.86 -7.47
C SER A 207 -16.79 -12.97 -8.70
N ALA A 208 -17.74 -12.08 -9.01
CA ALA A 208 -17.64 -11.18 -10.15
C ALA A 208 -16.43 -10.24 -10.02
N ILE A 209 -16.32 -9.52 -8.89
CA ILE A 209 -15.32 -8.48 -8.70
C ILE A 209 -13.92 -9.08 -8.55
N LEU A 210 -13.77 -10.22 -7.85
CA LEU A 210 -12.48 -10.89 -7.71
C LEU A 210 -11.86 -11.28 -9.07
N ASN A 211 -12.73 -11.55 -10.05
CA ASN A 211 -12.37 -11.93 -11.42
C ASN A 211 -12.47 -10.75 -12.43
N ALA A 212 -12.57 -9.50 -11.97
CA ALA A 212 -12.84 -8.35 -12.83
C ALA A 212 -11.83 -8.15 -13.98
N GLU A 213 -10.56 -8.54 -13.81
CA GLU A 213 -9.54 -8.47 -14.87
C GLU A 213 -9.89 -9.34 -16.09
N SER A 214 -10.64 -10.42 -15.88
CA SER A 214 -11.13 -11.31 -16.95
C SER A 214 -12.57 -10.99 -17.37
N ARG A 215 -13.25 -10.08 -16.66
CA ARG A 215 -14.68 -9.78 -16.81
C ARG A 215 -14.94 -8.27 -16.61
N PRO A 216 -14.69 -7.42 -17.62
CA PRO A 216 -14.81 -5.95 -17.50
C PRO A 216 -16.16 -5.45 -16.98
N ALA A 217 -17.26 -6.15 -17.27
CA ALA A 217 -18.60 -5.86 -16.74
C ALA A 217 -18.66 -5.85 -15.19
N SER A 218 -17.70 -6.50 -14.52
CA SER A 218 -17.63 -6.57 -13.05
C SER A 218 -17.15 -5.26 -12.40
N ILE A 219 -16.61 -4.31 -13.17
CA ILE A 219 -16.27 -2.96 -12.68
C ILE A 219 -17.54 -2.22 -12.27
N GLU A 220 -18.62 -2.37 -13.05
CA GLU A 220 -19.90 -1.76 -12.73
C GLU A 220 -20.52 -2.41 -11.48
N VAL A 221 -20.36 -3.73 -11.31
CA VAL A 221 -20.74 -4.43 -10.08
C VAL A 221 -19.97 -3.89 -8.87
N ALA A 222 -18.66 -3.64 -9.01
CA ALA A 222 -17.85 -3.01 -7.95
C ALA A 222 -18.40 -1.64 -7.57
N ARG A 223 -18.67 -0.76 -8.55
CA ARG A 223 -19.25 0.57 -8.29
C ARG A 223 -20.58 0.48 -7.52
N GLN A 224 -21.46 -0.43 -7.93
CA GLN A 224 -22.75 -0.66 -7.27
C GLN A 224 -22.59 -1.14 -5.81
N VAL A 225 -21.61 -2.00 -5.53
CA VAL A 225 -21.31 -2.45 -4.17
C VAL A 225 -20.85 -1.28 -3.29
N VAL A 226 -19.94 -0.43 -3.79
CA VAL A 226 -19.47 0.75 -3.03
C VAL A 226 -20.63 1.69 -2.73
N GLU A 227 -21.48 1.98 -3.72
CA GLU A 227 -22.63 2.87 -3.55
C GLU A 227 -23.67 2.32 -2.58
N ARG A 228 -23.93 1.01 -2.62
CA ARG A 228 -24.81 0.33 -1.68
C ARG A 228 -24.31 0.48 -0.25
N ILE A 229 -23.04 0.18 0.00
CA ILE A 229 -22.44 0.29 1.34
C ILE A 229 -22.39 1.75 1.79
N ALA A 230 -22.07 2.69 0.90
CA ALA A 230 -22.12 4.12 1.21
C ALA A 230 -23.53 4.58 1.62
N SER A 231 -24.57 4.11 0.93
CA SER A 231 -25.98 4.38 1.27
C SER A 231 -26.38 3.79 2.63
N GLU A 232 -25.95 2.56 2.93
CA GLU A 232 -26.15 1.94 4.24
C GLU A 232 -25.45 2.72 5.35
N PHE A 233 -24.17 3.04 5.14
CA PHE A 233 -23.37 3.79 6.11
C PHE A 233 -23.92 5.21 6.34
N ALA A 234 -24.40 5.90 5.31
CA ALA A 234 -24.98 7.23 5.45
C ALA A 234 -26.14 7.29 6.46
N LYS A 235 -26.92 6.21 6.60
CA LYS A 235 -28.02 6.10 7.58
C LYS A 235 -27.51 5.98 9.02
N LEU A 236 -26.34 5.36 9.21
CA LEU A 236 -25.76 5.06 10.53
C LEU A 236 -24.73 6.11 10.97
N ARG A 237 -24.13 6.82 10.02
CA ARG A 237 -23.10 7.82 10.24
C ARG A 237 -23.47 8.84 11.33
N PRO A 238 -24.68 9.44 11.38
CA PRO A 238 -25.03 10.37 12.46
C PRO A 238 -24.93 9.77 13.86
N SER A 239 -25.33 8.51 14.03
CA SER A 239 -25.24 7.82 15.33
C SER A 239 -23.80 7.49 15.71
N MET A 240 -22.97 7.11 14.73
CA MET A 240 -21.55 6.90 14.96
C MET A 240 -20.84 8.19 15.33
N GLU A 241 -21.07 9.26 14.59
CA GLU A 241 -20.46 10.57 14.82
C GLU A 241 -20.92 11.26 16.11
N ALA A 242 -21.99 10.77 16.74
CA ALA A 242 -22.37 11.17 18.09
C ALA A 242 -21.37 10.67 19.16
N GLN A 243 -20.58 9.63 18.87
CA GLN A 243 -19.54 9.14 19.76
C GLN A 243 -18.33 10.11 19.74
N PRO A 244 -17.77 10.51 20.90
CA PRO A 244 -16.72 11.53 20.96
C PRO A 244 -15.51 11.24 20.07
N LEU A 245 -15.08 9.98 19.97
CA LEU A 245 -13.93 9.59 19.17
C LEU A 245 -14.22 9.53 17.66
N ALA A 246 -15.48 9.32 17.26
CA ALA A 246 -15.88 9.23 15.85
C ALA A 246 -16.38 10.58 15.27
N ARG A 247 -16.63 11.58 16.13
CA ARG A 247 -17.12 12.91 15.73
C ARG A 247 -16.18 13.58 14.70
N PRO A 248 -16.72 14.18 13.62
CA PRO A 248 -15.94 14.94 12.65
C PRO A 248 -15.09 16.03 13.30
N PHE A 249 -13.93 16.28 12.71
CA PHE A 249 -13.01 17.32 13.14
C PHE A 249 -12.27 17.88 11.92
N ALA A 250 -11.88 19.16 12.00
CA ALA A 250 -11.06 19.79 10.99
C ALA A 250 -9.65 19.17 10.98
N TYR A 251 -9.10 18.95 9.80
CA TYR A 251 -7.79 18.31 9.71
C TYR A 251 -6.68 19.24 10.22
N SER A 252 -5.93 18.73 11.18
CA SER A 252 -4.51 19.05 11.34
C SER A 252 -3.78 17.75 11.63
N ARG A 253 -2.49 17.68 11.28
CA ARG A 253 -1.69 16.49 11.57
C ARG A 253 -1.75 16.12 13.06
N ALA A 254 -1.61 17.12 13.94
CA ALA A 254 -1.63 16.92 15.37
C ALA A 254 -2.98 16.39 15.88
N GLU A 255 -4.10 16.97 15.44
CA GLU A 255 -5.43 16.51 15.85
C GLU A 255 -5.75 15.11 15.30
N PHE A 256 -5.34 14.83 14.06
CA PHE A 256 -5.48 13.51 13.46
C PHE A 256 -4.70 12.46 14.26
N GLU A 257 -3.41 12.66 14.49
CA GLU A 257 -2.56 11.74 15.24
C GLU A 257 -3.11 11.52 16.66
N ARG A 258 -3.48 12.60 17.35
CA ARG A 258 -4.09 12.54 18.69
C ARG A 258 -5.40 11.75 18.69
N ARG A 259 -6.24 11.92 17.68
CA ARG A 259 -7.52 11.20 17.58
C ARG A 259 -7.31 9.72 17.38
N ILE A 260 -6.43 9.35 16.47
CA ILE A 260 -6.11 7.95 16.18
C ILE A 260 -5.45 7.27 17.38
N GLU A 261 -4.54 7.95 18.07
CA GLU A 261 -3.95 7.44 19.30
C GLU A 261 -5.00 7.25 20.41
N SER A 262 -5.94 8.19 20.55
CA SER A 262 -7.05 8.05 21.50
C SER A 262 -7.96 6.85 21.18
N LEU A 263 -8.21 6.59 19.89
CA LEU A 263 -8.94 5.40 19.44
C LEU A 263 -8.17 4.11 19.75
N TYR A 264 -6.87 4.10 19.50
CA TYR A 264 -6.00 2.97 19.82
C TYR A 264 -6.01 2.63 21.32
N TYR A 265 -5.82 3.61 22.21
CA TYR A 265 -5.87 3.34 23.65
C TYR A 265 -7.25 2.89 24.10
N PHE A 266 -8.31 3.49 23.56
CA PHE A 266 -9.68 3.04 23.82
C PHE A 266 -9.88 1.58 23.42
N GLN A 267 -9.42 1.18 22.23
CA GLN A 267 -9.47 -0.22 21.76
C GLN A 267 -8.65 -1.16 22.64
N ALA A 268 -7.45 -0.76 23.04
CA ALA A 268 -6.60 -1.55 23.94
C ALA A 268 -7.28 -1.79 25.31
N GLU A 269 -7.98 -0.79 25.85
CA GLU A 269 -8.77 -0.97 27.08
C GLU A 269 -9.97 -1.90 26.88
N GLN A 270 -10.68 -1.80 25.76
CA GLN A 270 -11.79 -2.72 25.45
C GLN A 270 -11.28 -4.16 25.26
N THR A 271 -10.11 -4.32 24.67
CA THR A 271 -9.43 -5.61 24.44
C THR A 271 -9.21 -6.37 25.74
N GLN A 272 -8.72 -5.69 26.78
CA GLN A 272 -8.52 -6.30 28.10
C GLN A 272 -9.83 -6.76 28.75
N LYS A 273 -10.97 -6.17 28.35
CA LYS A 273 -12.30 -6.47 28.87
C LYS A 273 -13.07 -7.50 28.03
N LEU A 274 -12.61 -7.81 26.81
CA LEU A 274 -13.30 -8.72 25.92
C LEU A 274 -13.11 -10.18 26.38
N GLN A 275 -14.15 -10.74 26.99
CA GLN A 275 -14.27 -12.16 27.28
C GLN A 275 -15.08 -12.83 26.17
N LEU A 276 -14.36 -13.40 25.20
CA LEU A 276 -14.94 -14.20 24.13
C LEU A 276 -14.35 -15.61 24.18
N ASP A 277 -15.10 -16.53 24.79
CA ASP A 277 -14.79 -17.97 24.81
C ASP A 277 -15.83 -18.68 23.94
N LEU A 278 -15.35 -19.38 22.92
CA LEU A 278 -16.17 -20.06 21.92
C LEU A 278 -16.07 -21.56 22.13
N CYS A 279 -17.21 -22.25 22.03
CA CYS A 279 -17.22 -23.71 21.90
C CYS A 279 -16.63 -24.14 20.54
N ASP A 280 -16.28 -25.41 20.39
CA ASP A 280 -15.68 -25.92 19.15
C ASP A 280 -16.57 -25.69 17.91
N PRO A 281 -17.90 -25.95 17.95
CA PRO A 281 -18.78 -25.62 16.82
C PRO A 281 -18.81 -24.12 16.49
N GLY A 282 -18.90 -23.26 17.50
CA GLY A 282 -18.94 -21.81 17.32
C GLY A 282 -17.63 -21.26 16.76
N LEU A 283 -16.49 -21.78 17.22
CA LEU A 283 -15.17 -21.43 16.72
C LEU A 283 -15.00 -21.80 15.24
N ARG A 284 -15.44 -23.01 14.87
CA ARG A 284 -15.44 -23.48 13.47
C ARG A 284 -16.34 -22.63 12.59
N GLN A 285 -17.58 -22.38 13.02
CA GLN A 285 -18.54 -21.58 12.26
C GLN A 285 -18.04 -20.15 12.03
N LEU A 286 -17.43 -19.55 13.04
CA LEU A 286 -16.82 -18.22 12.92
C LEU A 286 -15.70 -18.23 11.88
N HIS A 287 -14.80 -19.21 11.89
CA HIS A 287 -13.67 -19.26 10.95
C HIS A 287 -14.12 -19.56 9.51
N ILE A 288 -15.17 -20.37 9.32
CA ILE A 288 -15.83 -20.56 8.02
C ILE A 288 -16.39 -19.23 7.52
N ALA A 289 -17.08 -18.48 8.37
CA ALA A 289 -17.69 -17.22 7.98
C ALA A 289 -16.67 -16.09 7.79
N PHE A 290 -15.50 -16.18 8.41
CA PHE A 290 -14.39 -15.24 8.22
C PHE A 290 -13.53 -15.57 6.98
N ALA A 291 -13.67 -16.78 6.42
CA ALA A 291 -12.85 -17.24 5.28
C ALA A 291 -12.95 -16.33 4.03
N PRO A 292 -14.11 -15.84 3.58
CA PRO A 292 -14.17 -14.97 2.41
C PRO A 292 -13.37 -13.67 2.56
N PHE A 293 -13.24 -13.16 3.79
CA PHE A 293 -12.41 -12.00 4.12
C PHE A 293 -10.93 -12.35 4.13
N ALA A 294 -10.54 -13.34 4.95
CA ALA A 294 -9.14 -13.71 5.14
C ALA A 294 -8.46 -14.25 3.86
N LEU A 295 -9.23 -14.82 2.92
CA LEU A 295 -8.67 -15.36 1.68
C LEU A 295 -8.44 -14.32 0.58
N VAL A 296 -8.90 -13.09 0.76
CA VAL A 296 -8.63 -11.95 -0.14
C VAL A 296 -7.90 -10.81 0.58
N ASP A 297 -7.10 -11.18 1.58
CA ASP A 297 -6.37 -10.22 2.39
C ASP A 297 -5.51 -9.27 1.56
N GLY A 298 -5.45 -8.00 1.97
CA GLY A 298 -4.80 -6.92 1.23
C GLY A 298 -5.47 -6.49 -0.09
N CYS A 299 -6.60 -7.09 -0.53
CA CYS A 299 -7.16 -6.83 -1.86
C CYS A 299 -7.54 -5.35 -2.13
N TRP A 300 -7.89 -4.58 -1.11
CA TRP A 300 -8.23 -3.15 -1.25
C TRP A 300 -7.04 -2.30 -1.69
N LEU A 301 -5.81 -2.79 -1.54
CA LEU A 301 -4.58 -2.13 -1.96
C LEU A 301 -4.02 -2.63 -3.29
N ARG A 302 -4.59 -3.69 -3.86
CA ARG A 302 -4.10 -4.36 -5.09
C ARG A 302 -3.77 -3.37 -6.22
N TYR A 303 -4.56 -2.30 -6.36
CA TYR A 303 -4.38 -1.28 -7.39
C TYR A 303 -3.93 0.10 -6.86
N ALA A 304 -3.70 0.23 -5.56
CA ALA A 304 -3.31 1.50 -4.93
C ALA A 304 -1.97 2.05 -5.46
N GLY A 305 -1.13 1.20 -6.06
CA GLY A 305 0.18 1.54 -6.63
C GLY A 305 0.24 1.73 -8.16
N ALA A 306 -0.82 1.44 -8.92
CA ALA A 306 -0.74 1.30 -10.39
C ALA A 306 -0.38 2.58 -11.17
N ALA A 307 -0.42 3.77 -10.52
CA ALA A 307 -0.21 5.05 -11.19
C ALA A 307 1.15 5.74 -10.90
N GLU A 308 1.86 5.45 -9.80
CA GLU A 308 3.12 6.13 -9.46
C GLU A 308 4.06 5.26 -8.60
N LEU A 309 4.85 4.41 -9.25
CA LEU A 309 5.68 3.38 -8.61
C LEU A 309 7.05 3.84 -8.09
N SER A 310 7.24 5.10 -7.67
CA SER A 310 8.60 5.50 -7.26
C SER A 310 8.82 6.32 -6.00
N ARG A 311 7.77 6.82 -5.29
CA ARG A 311 7.86 7.42 -3.94
C ARG A 311 6.50 7.71 -3.29
N GLY A 312 6.53 7.92 -1.97
CA GLY A 312 5.46 8.53 -1.20
C GLY A 312 4.38 7.56 -0.73
N VAL A 313 3.21 8.10 -0.45
CA VAL A 313 2.02 7.41 0.10
C VAL A 313 1.74 6.08 -0.59
N LYS A 314 1.71 6.06 -1.93
CA LYS A 314 1.42 4.86 -2.74
C LYS A 314 2.45 3.75 -2.59
N ALA A 315 3.72 4.09 -2.33
CA ALA A 315 4.77 3.10 -2.08
C ALA A 315 4.62 2.45 -0.68
N ARG A 316 4.16 3.20 0.34
CA ARG A 316 3.80 2.61 1.64
C ARG A 316 2.62 1.66 1.52
N LEU A 317 1.55 2.06 0.82
CA LEU A 317 0.40 1.20 0.58
C LEU A 317 0.79 -0.07 -0.18
N PHE A 318 1.66 0.04 -1.19
CA PHE A 318 2.17 -1.12 -1.90
C PHE A 318 3.04 -2.01 -0.99
N SER A 319 3.82 -1.44 -0.07
CA SER A 319 4.60 -2.22 0.90
C SER A 319 3.69 -3.02 1.84
N ILE A 320 2.62 -2.40 2.34
CA ILE A 320 1.60 -3.08 3.14
C ILE A 320 0.99 -4.23 2.32
N PHE A 321 0.49 -3.95 1.11
CA PHE A 321 -0.03 -4.98 0.20
C PHE A 321 0.97 -6.11 -0.04
N ALA A 322 2.25 -5.78 -0.27
CA ALA A 322 3.29 -6.76 -0.51
C ALA A 322 3.50 -7.67 0.72
N ASP A 323 3.43 -7.13 1.93
CA ASP A 323 3.45 -7.90 3.18
C ASP A 323 2.24 -8.86 3.25
N GLU A 324 1.02 -8.39 2.98
CA GLU A 324 -0.22 -9.21 2.98
C GLU A 324 -0.13 -10.44 2.06
N VAL A 325 0.42 -10.22 0.85
CA VAL A 325 0.59 -11.31 -0.12
C VAL A 325 1.86 -12.13 0.11
N GLY A 326 2.59 -11.88 1.21
CA GLY A 326 3.73 -12.67 1.67
C GLY A 326 5.08 -12.31 1.05
N ASN A 327 5.21 -11.14 0.42
CA ASN A 327 6.40 -10.67 -0.31
C ASN A 327 6.92 -11.71 -1.33
N GLY A 328 5.98 -12.41 -1.97
CA GLY A 328 6.26 -13.49 -2.92
C GLY A 328 6.85 -14.76 -2.28
N ARG A 329 6.64 -14.98 -0.98
CA ARG A 329 6.86 -16.25 -0.28
C ARG A 329 5.51 -16.90 -0.02
N TYR A 330 5.30 -18.08 -0.60
CA TYR A 330 4.03 -18.80 -0.51
C TYR A 330 3.59 -19.06 0.93
N GLU A 331 4.53 -19.43 1.80
CA GLU A 331 4.28 -19.78 3.19
C GLU A 331 3.89 -18.57 4.04
N ALA A 332 4.34 -17.37 3.64
CA ALA A 332 4.09 -16.11 4.33
C ALA A 332 2.86 -15.36 3.80
N ASN A 333 2.25 -15.82 2.71
CA ASN A 333 1.01 -15.21 2.20
C ASN A 333 -0.13 -15.43 3.19
N HIS A 334 -0.84 -14.37 3.57
CA HIS A 334 -1.83 -14.40 4.65
C HIS A 334 -3.02 -15.31 4.34
N ALA A 335 -3.52 -15.29 3.09
CA ALA A 335 -4.55 -16.22 2.65
C ALA A 335 -4.09 -17.68 2.79
N ASN A 336 -2.85 -17.99 2.42
CA ASN A 336 -2.29 -19.35 2.61
C ASN A 336 -2.10 -19.71 4.08
N ILE A 337 -1.72 -18.76 4.94
CA ILE A 337 -1.66 -18.97 6.39
C ILE A 337 -3.06 -19.34 6.92
N TYR A 338 -4.09 -18.61 6.50
CA TYR A 338 -5.47 -18.87 6.91
C TYR A 338 -6.01 -20.19 6.36
N ARG A 339 -5.70 -20.56 5.12
CA ARG A 339 -6.07 -21.88 4.54
C ARG A 339 -5.53 -23.05 5.38
N ARG A 340 -4.31 -22.93 5.92
CA ARG A 340 -3.74 -23.97 6.81
C ARG A 340 -4.54 -24.11 8.09
N LEU A 341 -4.98 -22.99 8.68
CA LEU A 341 -5.86 -23.02 9.84
C LEU A 341 -7.21 -23.69 9.53
N LEU A 342 -7.83 -23.37 8.39
CA LEU A 342 -9.05 -24.04 7.95
C LEU A 342 -8.84 -25.55 7.77
N ALA A 343 -7.70 -25.96 7.22
CA ALA A 343 -7.34 -27.37 7.07
C ALA A 343 -7.11 -28.07 8.41
N ASP A 344 -6.48 -27.41 9.41
CA ASP A 344 -6.34 -27.95 10.77
C ASP A 344 -7.71 -28.16 11.44
N MET A 345 -8.71 -27.34 11.06
CA MET A 345 -10.11 -27.54 11.45
C MET A 345 -10.84 -28.58 10.59
N GLY A 346 -10.19 -29.23 9.61
CA GLY A 346 -10.81 -30.21 8.73
C GLY A 346 -11.69 -29.61 7.63
N PHE A 347 -11.48 -28.34 7.27
CA PHE A 347 -12.16 -27.69 6.16
C PHE A 347 -11.22 -27.49 4.98
N GLU A 348 -11.55 -28.12 3.87
CA GLU A 348 -10.98 -27.83 2.57
C GLU A 348 -12.02 -27.09 1.73
N PHE A 349 -11.63 -25.90 1.28
CA PHE A 349 -12.42 -25.07 0.37
C PHE A 349 -11.75 -25.01 -0.99
N ALA A 350 -12.54 -24.77 -2.04
CA ALA A 350 -12.01 -24.36 -3.33
C ALA A 350 -11.16 -23.07 -3.18
N GLU A 351 -10.40 -22.74 -4.22
CA GLU A 351 -9.68 -21.47 -4.26
C GLU A 351 -10.67 -20.29 -4.32
N ALA A 352 -10.32 -19.18 -3.67
CA ALA A 352 -11.24 -18.05 -3.49
C ALA A 352 -11.77 -17.47 -4.80
N TRP A 353 -10.99 -17.54 -5.88
CA TRP A 353 -11.36 -17.06 -7.21
C TRP A 353 -12.22 -18.04 -8.02
N HIS A 354 -12.44 -19.27 -7.54
CA HIS A 354 -13.35 -20.22 -8.17
C HIS A 354 -14.79 -20.00 -7.70
N ASP A 355 -15.75 -20.12 -8.62
CA ASP A 355 -17.18 -20.07 -8.30
C ASP A 355 -17.58 -21.11 -7.24
N ALA A 356 -16.92 -22.27 -7.21
CA ALA A 356 -17.15 -23.31 -6.21
C ALA A 356 -16.90 -22.83 -4.76
N PHE A 357 -15.99 -21.88 -4.55
CA PHE A 357 -15.78 -21.27 -3.23
C PHE A 357 -16.98 -20.38 -2.87
N ALA A 358 -17.33 -19.47 -3.77
CA ALA A 358 -18.45 -18.56 -3.59
C ALA A 358 -19.78 -19.33 -3.38
N GLN A 359 -19.98 -20.47 -4.03
CA GLN A 359 -21.20 -21.28 -3.92
C GLN A 359 -21.17 -22.29 -2.77
N ASP A 360 -20.11 -22.31 -1.94
CA ASP A 360 -20.06 -23.23 -0.81
C ASP A 360 -21.17 -22.90 0.22
N PRO A 361 -22.10 -23.84 0.49
CA PRO A 361 -23.26 -23.58 1.34
C PRO A 361 -22.88 -23.46 2.82
N ARG A 362 -21.67 -23.87 3.22
CA ARG A 362 -21.17 -23.72 4.60
C ARG A 362 -20.91 -22.25 4.95
N ILE A 363 -20.63 -21.42 3.95
CA ILE A 363 -20.33 -20.00 4.13
C ILE A 363 -21.63 -19.19 4.05
N PRO A 364 -22.02 -18.46 5.11
CA PRO A 364 -23.26 -17.68 5.12
C PRO A 364 -23.20 -16.51 4.13
N GLU A 365 -24.34 -16.10 3.57
CA GLU A 365 -24.41 -14.98 2.60
C GLU A 365 -23.78 -13.70 3.14
N GLN A 366 -24.00 -13.42 4.42
CA GLN A 366 -23.49 -12.22 5.08
C GLN A 366 -21.96 -12.14 5.07
N ALA A 367 -21.26 -13.28 5.09
CA ALA A 367 -19.80 -13.33 5.11
C ALA A 367 -19.14 -12.68 3.88
N TYR A 368 -19.89 -12.58 2.77
CA TYR A 368 -19.38 -12.00 1.52
C TYR A 368 -19.46 -10.47 1.49
N LYS A 369 -20.17 -9.83 2.43
CA LYS A 369 -20.42 -8.39 2.36
C LYS A 369 -19.16 -7.55 2.49
N VAL A 370 -18.38 -7.75 3.55
CA VAL A 370 -17.10 -7.04 3.77
C VAL A 370 -16.10 -7.28 2.65
N PRO A 371 -15.76 -8.53 2.28
CA PRO A 371 -14.77 -8.74 1.24
C PRO A 371 -15.22 -8.24 -0.13
N SER A 372 -16.51 -8.33 -0.47
CA SER A 372 -17.01 -7.72 -1.72
C SER A 372 -16.82 -6.21 -1.75
N PHE A 373 -17.02 -5.53 -0.61
CA PHE A 373 -16.74 -4.10 -0.51
C PHE A 373 -15.25 -3.78 -0.66
N LEU A 374 -14.36 -4.54 -0.03
CA LEU A 374 -12.91 -4.32 -0.13
C LEU A 374 -12.37 -4.60 -1.54
N LEU A 375 -12.85 -5.66 -2.19
CA LEU A 375 -12.57 -5.93 -3.59
C LEU A 375 -13.06 -4.78 -4.48
N ALA A 376 -14.25 -4.27 -4.23
CA ALA A 376 -14.84 -3.18 -5.01
C ALA A 376 -14.04 -1.88 -4.87
N VAL A 377 -13.67 -1.50 -3.65
CA VAL A 377 -12.82 -0.34 -3.38
C VAL A 377 -11.46 -0.50 -4.05
N GLY A 378 -10.88 -1.70 -4.02
CA GLY A 378 -9.65 -2.02 -4.74
C GLY A 378 -9.78 -1.76 -6.23
N VAL A 379 -10.78 -2.34 -6.90
CA VAL A 379 -11.04 -2.14 -8.34
C VAL A 379 -11.28 -0.67 -8.68
N CYS A 380 -11.97 0.07 -7.81
CA CYS A 380 -12.26 1.48 -7.99
C CYS A 380 -11.26 2.41 -7.26
N ALA A 381 -10.04 1.94 -6.96
CA ALA A 381 -9.10 2.62 -6.07
C ALA A 381 -8.71 4.04 -6.52
N GLN A 382 -8.73 4.34 -7.82
CA GLN A 382 -8.47 5.71 -8.29
C GLN A 382 -9.58 6.68 -7.93
N GLN A 383 -10.84 6.24 -8.02
CA GLN A 383 -12.01 7.07 -7.72
C GLN A 383 -12.16 7.24 -6.20
N TYR A 384 -11.93 6.17 -5.43
CA TYR A 384 -12.10 6.13 -3.98
C TYR A 384 -10.77 6.16 -3.22
N TYR A 385 -9.73 6.79 -3.79
CA TYR A 385 -8.39 6.81 -3.19
C TYR A 385 -8.39 7.40 -1.77
N PRO A 386 -9.05 8.56 -1.49
CA PRO A 386 -9.11 9.09 -0.13
C PRO A 386 -9.81 8.13 0.84
N GLU A 387 -10.93 7.53 0.46
CA GLU A 387 -11.64 6.54 1.28
C GLU A 387 -10.76 5.31 1.54
N THR A 388 -10.01 4.86 0.53
CA THR A 388 -9.09 3.72 0.63
C THR A 388 -8.02 3.95 1.69
N LEU A 389 -7.49 5.18 1.82
CA LEU A 389 -6.53 5.52 2.88
C LEU A 389 -7.16 5.34 4.28
N GLY A 390 -8.39 5.81 4.45
CA GLY A 390 -9.12 5.67 5.71
C GLY A 390 -9.49 4.21 6.01
N ILE A 391 -9.96 3.48 5.01
CA ILE A 391 -10.28 2.04 5.11
C ILE A 391 -9.03 1.26 5.52
N ASN A 392 -7.89 1.53 4.87
CA ASN A 392 -6.61 0.91 5.21
C ASN A 392 -6.29 1.12 6.68
N LEU A 393 -6.26 2.39 7.13
CA LEU A 393 -5.98 2.70 8.53
C LEU A 393 -6.91 1.97 9.50
N ALA A 394 -8.21 1.89 9.20
CA ALA A 394 -9.15 1.18 10.05
C ALA A 394 -8.88 -0.33 10.11
N ILE A 395 -8.47 -0.95 9.00
CA ILE A 395 -8.08 -2.37 8.97
C ILE A 395 -6.80 -2.60 9.76
N GLU A 396 -5.75 -1.81 9.53
CA GLU A 396 -4.49 -1.95 10.27
C GLU A 396 -4.67 -1.69 11.77
N MET A 397 -5.65 -0.86 12.16
CA MET A 397 -5.97 -0.67 13.57
C MET A 397 -6.78 -1.83 14.15
N SER A 398 -7.47 -2.62 13.32
CA SER A 398 -8.30 -3.75 13.77
C SER A 398 -7.49 -4.97 14.21
N GLY A 399 -6.28 -5.17 13.69
CA GLY A 399 -5.34 -6.18 14.19
C GLY A 399 -4.88 -5.94 15.63
N LEU A 400 -5.15 -4.73 16.15
CA LEU A 400 -4.88 -4.28 17.52
C LEU A 400 -6.10 -4.39 18.43
N ASP A 401 -7.24 -4.85 17.90
CA ASP A 401 -8.45 -5.10 18.65
C ASP A 401 -8.42 -6.46 19.35
N GLY A 402 -9.08 -6.54 20.50
CA GLY A 402 -9.08 -7.74 21.34
C GLY A 402 -9.74 -8.96 20.74
N PHE A 403 -10.40 -8.80 19.60
CA PHE A 403 -10.92 -9.91 18.83
C PHE A 403 -9.79 -10.85 18.36
N TYR A 404 -8.67 -10.31 17.86
CA TYR A 404 -7.56 -11.12 17.32
C TYR A 404 -6.90 -11.90 18.46
N GLU A 405 -6.64 -11.22 19.58
CA GLU A 405 -6.17 -11.83 20.82
C GLU A 405 -7.15 -12.88 21.38
N ALA A 406 -8.46 -12.64 21.28
CA ALA A 406 -9.46 -13.63 21.66
C ALA A 406 -9.41 -14.86 20.74
N MET A 407 -9.22 -14.69 19.43
CA MET A 407 -9.06 -15.83 18.51
C MET A 407 -7.83 -16.67 18.86
N ILE A 408 -6.70 -16.03 19.16
CA ILE A 408 -5.49 -16.74 19.62
C ILE A 408 -5.79 -17.56 20.88
N ARG A 409 -6.43 -16.95 21.90
CA ARG A 409 -6.83 -17.65 23.14
C ARG A 409 -7.82 -18.79 22.91
N ASN A 410 -8.64 -18.75 21.86
CA ASN A 410 -9.54 -19.84 21.51
C ASN A 410 -8.85 -20.96 20.73
N LEU A 411 -7.85 -20.67 19.91
CA LEU A 411 -7.20 -21.64 19.02
C LEU A 411 -6.10 -22.45 19.71
N GLU A 412 -5.19 -21.78 20.42
CA GLU A 412 -3.97 -22.44 20.92
C GLU A 412 -4.22 -23.51 21.98
N PRO A 413 -5.15 -23.34 22.95
CA PRO A 413 -5.46 -24.40 23.90
C PRO A 413 -6.05 -25.66 23.24
N ARG A 414 -6.58 -25.54 22.01
CA ARG A 414 -7.13 -26.63 21.21
C ARG A 414 -6.09 -27.28 20.29
N GLY A 415 -4.83 -26.83 20.35
CA GLY A 415 -3.75 -27.31 19.47
C GLY A 415 -3.88 -26.83 18.02
N LEU A 416 -4.73 -25.83 17.75
CA LEU A 416 -4.90 -25.24 16.42
C LEU A 416 -3.93 -24.08 16.22
N ARG A 417 -3.48 -23.89 14.98
CA ARG A 417 -2.54 -22.81 14.63
C ARG A 417 -3.23 -21.46 14.73
N ALA A 418 -2.57 -20.51 15.39
CA ALA A 418 -3.03 -19.12 15.46
C ALA A 418 -2.17 -18.17 14.61
N ASP A 419 -1.36 -18.71 13.68
CA ASP A 419 -0.36 -17.97 12.89
C ASP A 419 -0.94 -16.74 12.18
N PHE A 420 -2.15 -16.85 11.61
CA PHE A 420 -2.84 -15.74 10.93
C PHE A 420 -3.14 -14.58 11.89
N TRP A 421 -3.62 -14.88 13.09
CA TRP A 421 -3.95 -13.84 14.07
C TRP A 421 -2.68 -13.25 14.69
N ARG A 422 -1.66 -14.08 14.94
CA ARG A 422 -0.38 -13.64 15.50
C ARG A 422 0.38 -12.71 14.56
N VAL A 423 0.36 -12.95 13.26
CA VAL A 423 1.07 -12.09 12.31
C VAL A 423 0.49 -10.68 12.32
N HIS A 424 -0.84 -10.52 12.28
CA HIS A 424 -1.52 -9.22 12.33
C HIS A 424 -1.30 -8.47 13.65
N VAL A 425 -1.39 -9.15 14.80
CA VAL A 425 -1.05 -8.54 16.11
C VAL A 425 0.38 -7.96 16.11
N SER A 426 1.31 -8.60 15.39
CA SER A 426 2.70 -8.17 15.31
C SER A 426 2.94 -7.08 14.26
N ILE A 427 2.54 -7.31 13.01
CA ILE A 427 2.91 -6.44 11.87
C ILE A 427 2.07 -5.16 11.83
N ASP A 428 0.86 -5.18 12.40
CA ASP A 428 -0.07 -4.03 12.36
C ASP A 428 0.19 -3.01 13.49
N ASN A 429 1.18 -3.27 14.36
CA ASN A 429 1.44 -2.50 15.57
C ASN A 429 1.47 -0.97 15.37
N PHE A 430 0.96 -0.22 16.36
CA PHE A 430 0.86 1.24 16.29
C PHE A 430 2.20 2.00 16.46
N SER A 431 3.28 1.29 16.78
CA SER A 431 4.62 1.88 16.96
C SER A 431 5.33 2.07 15.62
N SER A 432 5.48 1.01 14.84
CA SER A 432 6.21 0.99 13.56
C SER A 432 5.54 0.15 12.47
N GLY A 433 4.51 -0.60 12.85
CA GLY A 433 3.74 -1.48 11.98
C GLY A 433 2.81 -0.75 11.02
N HIS A 434 1.98 -1.51 10.32
CA HIS A 434 1.12 -1.01 9.24
C HIS A 434 0.17 0.09 9.70
N ALA A 435 -0.33 0.08 10.95
CA ALA A 435 -1.16 1.17 11.47
C ALA A 435 -0.38 2.50 11.52
N ARG A 436 0.87 2.48 12.00
CA ARG A 436 1.73 3.68 11.97
C ARG A 436 2.05 4.11 10.54
N GLN A 437 2.33 3.16 9.66
CA GLN A 437 2.60 3.45 8.25
C GLN A 437 1.39 4.11 7.57
N SER A 438 0.17 3.68 7.91
CA SER A 438 -1.09 4.26 7.44
C SER A 438 -1.29 5.69 7.92
N VAL A 439 -1.03 5.96 9.21
CA VAL A 439 -1.04 7.34 9.76
C VAL A 439 -0.06 8.24 9.00
N ASN A 440 1.17 7.77 8.79
CA ASN A 440 2.18 8.52 8.04
C ASN A 440 1.76 8.75 6.57
N ALA A 441 1.19 7.72 5.92
CA ALA A 441 0.70 7.80 4.55
C ALA A 441 -0.41 8.85 4.41
N ILE A 442 -1.38 8.88 5.33
CA ILE A 442 -2.43 9.92 5.35
C ILE A 442 -1.84 11.30 5.61
N ALA A 443 -0.93 11.43 6.59
CA ALA A 443 -0.34 12.72 6.93
C ALA A 443 0.49 13.30 5.75
N GLU A 444 1.27 12.46 5.08
CA GLU A 444 2.02 12.80 3.86
C GLU A 444 1.06 13.18 2.71
N HIS A 445 -0.03 12.42 2.51
CA HIS A 445 -1.02 12.73 1.48
C HIS A 445 -1.68 14.09 1.72
N MET A 446 -2.17 14.32 2.93
CA MET A 446 -2.83 15.56 3.31
C MET A 446 -1.91 16.77 3.23
N ALA A 447 -0.64 16.62 3.61
CA ALA A 447 0.37 17.67 3.43
C ALA A 447 0.55 18.02 1.95
N SER A 448 0.63 17.01 1.07
CA SER A 448 0.71 17.24 -0.37
C SER A 448 -0.55 17.86 -0.95
N VAL A 449 -1.74 17.53 -0.43
CA VAL A 449 -3.00 18.12 -0.90
C VAL A 449 -3.11 19.59 -0.48
N LEU A 450 -2.78 19.90 0.78
CA LEU A 450 -2.74 21.26 1.29
C LEU A 450 -1.77 22.14 0.49
N ASP A 451 -0.57 21.63 0.22
CA ASP A 451 0.48 22.35 -0.52
C ASP A 451 0.09 22.63 -1.98
N ARG A 452 -0.54 21.65 -2.66
CA ARG A 452 -0.86 21.76 -4.10
C ARG A 452 -2.20 22.40 -4.41
N TYR A 453 -3.21 22.17 -3.56
CA TYR A 453 -4.61 22.47 -3.88
C TYR A 453 -5.31 23.36 -2.83
N GLY A 454 -4.63 23.70 -1.73
CA GLY A 454 -5.16 24.59 -0.70
C GLY A 454 -6.14 23.93 0.27
N ALA A 455 -6.67 24.74 1.20
CA ALA A 455 -7.47 24.26 2.34
C ALA A 455 -8.83 23.68 1.93
N ASP A 456 -9.55 24.30 0.99
CA ASP A 456 -10.90 23.85 0.60
C ASP A 456 -10.89 22.42 0.03
N VAL A 457 -9.90 22.11 -0.82
CA VAL A 457 -9.72 20.76 -1.37
C VAL A 457 -9.24 19.79 -0.29
N ALA A 458 -8.38 20.24 0.63
CA ALA A 458 -7.94 19.41 1.75
C ALA A 458 -9.10 19.02 2.67
N ASP A 459 -10.04 19.92 2.96
CA ASP A 459 -11.22 19.61 3.78
C ASP A 459 -12.11 18.56 3.13
N LEU A 460 -12.30 18.63 1.80
CA LEU A 460 -13.03 17.62 1.04
C LEU A 460 -12.32 16.26 1.10
N VAL A 461 -11.02 16.23 0.82
CA VAL A 461 -10.21 15.01 0.84
C VAL A 461 -10.21 14.39 2.23
N TRP A 462 -10.04 15.20 3.28
CA TRP A 462 -10.08 14.77 4.66
C TRP A 462 -11.41 14.15 5.04
N SER A 463 -12.53 14.80 4.67
CA SER A 463 -13.87 14.27 4.90
C SER A 463 -14.05 12.88 4.29
N ARG A 464 -13.50 12.66 3.09
CA ARG A 464 -13.52 11.36 2.41
C ARG A 464 -12.63 10.31 3.11
N ILE A 465 -11.42 10.68 3.56
CA ILE A 465 -10.56 9.80 4.36
C ILE A 465 -11.28 9.37 5.64
N TRP A 466 -11.85 10.32 6.39
CA TRP A 466 -12.58 10.02 7.62
C TRP A 466 -13.83 9.17 7.35
N THR A 467 -14.51 9.41 6.23
CA THR A 467 -15.66 8.59 5.79
C THR A 467 -15.24 7.14 5.55
N GLY A 468 -14.13 6.91 4.85
CA GLY A 468 -13.59 5.56 4.64
C GLY A 468 -13.25 4.85 5.95
N PHE A 469 -12.56 5.56 6.86
CA PHE A 469 -12.21 5.06 8.18
C PHE A 469 -13.44 4.63 8.99
N LEU A 470 -14.46 5.50 9.08
CA LEU A 470 -15.69 5.18 9.81
C LEU A 470 -16.54 4.11 9.13
N THR A 471 -16.58 4.07 7.79
CA THR A 471 -17.29 3.02 7.04
C THR A 471 -16.73 1.65 7.40
N MET A 472 -15.41 1.54 7.50
CA MET A 472 -14.76 0.27 7.83
C MET A 472 -14.97 -0.13 9.30
N ILE A 473 -14.90 0.82 10.24
CA ILE A 473 -15.27 0.57 11.65
C ILE A 473 -16.72 0.10 11.75
N TYR A 474 -17.64 0.70 10.99
CA TYR A 474 -19.03 0.27 10.90
C TYR A 474 -19.13 -1.19 10.45
N LEU A 475 -18.49 -1.52 9.32
CA LEU A 475 -18.53 -2.85 8.76
C LEU A 475 -17.98 -3.87 9.75
N PHE A 476 -16.84 -3.63 10.40
CA PHE A 476 -16.36 -4.56 11.41
C PHE A 476 -17.30 -4.68 12.62
N ARG A 477 -17.86 -3.58 13.13
CA ARG A 477 -18.76 -3.65 14.30
C ARG A 477 -20.06 -4.39 14.01
N VAL A 478 -20.62 -4.22 12.82
CA VAL A 478 -21.90 -4.86 12.46
C VAL A 478 -21.69 -6.28 11.97
N GLU A 479 -20.72 -6.50 11.10
CA GLU A 479 -20.50 -7.81 10.49
C GLU A 479 -19.92 -8.78 11.52
N LEU A 480 -18.99 -8.35 12.38
CA LEU A 480 -18.49 -9.18 13.46
C LEU A 480 -19.61 -9.53 14.46
N ALA A 481 -20.49 -8.59 14.79
CA ALA A 481 -21.62 -8.85 15.68
C ALA A 481 -22.63 -9.83 15.07
N VAL A 482 -22.89 -9.75 13.75
CA VAL A 482 -23.78 -10.68 13.05
C VAL A 482 -23.15 -12.09 12.97
N LEU A 483 -21.84 -12.18 12.72
CA LEU A 483 -21.11 -13.44 12.72
C LEU A 483 -21.06 -14.08 14.12
N MET A 484 -20.85 -13.28 15.16
CA MET A 484 -20.80 -13.74 16.55
C MET A 484 -22.18 -14.15 17.09
N SER A 485 -23.27 -13.48 16.71
CA SER A 485 -24.63 -13.88 17.13
C SER A 485 -25.04 -15.22 16.51
N SER A 486 -24.53 -15.53 15.31
CA SER A 486 -24.74 -16.83 14.64
C SER A 486 -23.91 -17.95 15.27
N ALA A 487 -22.69 -17.66 15.75
CA ALA A 487 -21.79 -18.64 16.38
C ALA A 487 -22.12 -18.94 17.86
N THR A 488 -22.72 -17.99 18.58
CA THR A 488 -23.13 -18.17 19.98
C THR A 488 -24.49 -18.86 20.13
N SER A 489 -25.38 -18.77 19.13
CA SER A 489 -26.67 -19.47 19.13
C SER A 489 -26.55 -20.99 18.88
N ALA A 490 -25.39 -21.46 18.38
CA ALA A 490 -25.08 -22.87 18.22
C ALA A 490 -24.87 -23.63 19.55
N VAL A 491 -25.06 -22.97 20.71
CA VAL A 491 -24.98 -23.57 22.05
C VAL A 491 -26.21 -23.22 22.85
N ARG A 492 -27.25 -24.05 22.71
CA ARG A 492 -28.18 -24.48 23.78
C ARG A 492 -29.16 -25.51 23.19
N HIS A 493 -28.64 -26.61 22.66
CA HIS A 493 -29.40 -27.86 22.51
C HIS A 493 -28.49 -29.06 22.72
#